data_AF-A0A7V8ZA66-F1
#
_entry.id   AF-A0A7V8ZA66-F1
#
_cell.length_a   1.000
_cell.length_b   1.000
_cell.length_c   1.000
_cell.angle_alpha   90.00
_cell.angle_beta   90.00
_cell.angle_gamma   90.00
#
_symmetry.space_group_name_H-M   'P 1'
#
loop_
_entity.id
_entity.type
_entity.pdbx_description
1 polymer ?
#
loop_
_entity_poly.entity_id
_entity_poly.type
_entity_poly.pdbx_seq_one_letter_code
_entity_poly.pdbx_strand_id
1 'polypeptide(L)'
;MPELISSIAARLRRFVGNRRHAQRRLVRLTVHVSSAGGKKDWQESRSAALEAYTRDLSLSGLSIIVPAIRIGSRYLTDQDRTLHIQIELPDTTIQLRAVSVRYEQLVGEEKGYLIGARIIEMSQTDRKLFLEYIKSPN
;
A
#
# COMPACT_ATOMS: atom_id res chain seq x y z
N MET A 1 -7.68 -29.58 1.47
CA MET A 1 -7.32 -28.75 2.65
C MET A 1 -7.75 -27.29 2.44
N PRO A 2 -9.03 -26.90 2.60
CA PRO A 2 -9.52 -25.52 2.41
C PRO A 2 -9.76 -24.72 3.71
N GLU A 3 -9.74 -25.39 4.87
CA GLU A 3 -10.17 -24.86 6.19
C GLU A 3 -9.34 -23.67 6.72
N LEU A 4 -8.07 -23.54 6.32
CA LEU A 4 -7.18 -22.46 6.77
C LEU A 4 -7.47 -21.11 6.08
N ILE A 5 -8.09 -21.14 4.89
CA ILE A 5 -8.26 -19.96 4.02
C ILE A 5 -9.45 -19.11 4.46
N SER A 6 -10.56 -19.76 4.83
CA SER A 6 -11.74 -19.09 5.37
C SER A 6 -11.46 -18.43 6.72
N SER A 7 -10.62 -19.05 7.55
CA SER A 7 -10.20 -18.53 8.86
C SER A 7 -9.47 -17.19 8.75
N ILE A 8 -8.52 -17.06 7.82
CA ILE A 8 -7.73 -15.83 7.64
C ILE A 8 -8.62 -14.71 7.06
N ALA A 9 -9.43 -15.02 6.04
CA ALA A 9 -10.36 -14.06 5.46
C ALA A 9 -11.44 -13.60 6.46
N ALA A 10 -11.95 -14.50 7.31
CA ALA A 10 -12.93 -14.19 8.35
C ALA A 10 -12.32 -13.38 9.50
N ARG A 11 -11.06 -13.64 9.87
CA ARG A 11 -10.32 -12.85 10.87
C ARG A 11 -10.08 -11.43 10.34
N LEU A 12 -9.83 -11.26 9.05
CA LEU A 12 -9.70 -9.96 8.40
C LEU A 12 -10.99 -9.14 8.41
N ARG A 13 -12.18 -9.74 8.19
CA ARG A 13 -13.46 -9.02 8.33
C ARG A 13 -13.65 -8.41 9.72
N ARG A 14 -13.19 -9.07 10.80
CA ARG A 14 -13.22 -8.49 12.16
C ARG A 14 -12.27 -7.30 12.31
N PHE A 15 -11.12 -7.30 11.63
CA PHE A 15 -10.18 -6.17 11.64
C PHE A 15 -10.68 -4.94 10.85
N VAL A 16 -11.62 -5.13 9.92
CA VAL A 16 -12.34 -4.00 9.28
C VAL A 16 -13.25 -3.27 10.28
N GLY A 17 -13.56 -3.82 11.46
CA GLY A 17 -14.32 -3.12 12.50
C GLY A 17 -13.48 -2.18 13.38
N ASN A 18 -12.21 -2.52 13.64
CA ASN A 18 -11.42 -1.89 14.71
C ASN A 18 -10.15 -1.18 14.19
N ARG A 19 -10.34 -0.31 13.19
CA ARG A 19 -9.28 0.21 12.28
C ARG A 19 -8.29 1.19 12.91
N ARG A 20 -8.60 1.77 14.08
CA ARG A 20 -7.67 2.69 14.80
C ARG A 20 -6.69 1.95 15.72
N HIS A 21 -6.84 0.63 15.89
CA HIS A 21 -6.02 -0.21 16.77
C HIS A 21 -5.03 -1.13 16.03
N ALA A 22 -5.02 -1.16 14.70
CA ALA A 22 -4.02 -1.93 13.97
C ALA A 22 -2.63 -1.33 14.23
N GLN A 23 -1.76 -2.09 14.89
CA GLN A 23 -0.40 -1.66 15.21
C GLN A 23 0.31 -1.25 13.91
N ARG A 24 0.77 0.01 13.88
CA ARG A 24 1.51 0.58 12.75
C ARG A 24 3.00 0.46 13.02
N ARG A 25 3.71 -0.19 12.12
CA ARG A 25 5.18 -0.22 12.11
C ARG A 25 5.68 0.98 11.33
N LEU A 26 6.42 1.87 12.01
CA LEU A 26 7.15 2.95 11.36
C LEU A 26 8.34 2.34 10.63
N VAL A 27 8.34 2.44 9.30
CA VAL A 27 9.41 1.89 8.48
C VAL A 27 9.47 2.61 7.14
N ARG A 28 10.69 2.78 6.64
CA ARG A 28 10.98 3.43 5.36
C ARG A 28 11.43 2.38 4.35
N LEU A 29 10.48 1.89 3.57
CA LEU A 29 10.73 0.98 2.44
C LEU A 29 10.52 1.73 1.14
N THR A 30 11.37 1.46 0.15
CA THR A 30 11.17 1.95 -1.21
C THR A 30 9.88 1.37 -1.77
N VAL A 31 9.06 2.23 -2.36
CA VAL A 31 7.83 1.84 -3.04
C VAL A 31 7.73 2.51 -4.39
N HIS A 32 7.14 1.79 -5.34
CA HIS A 32 6.81 2.32 -6.66
C HIS A 32 5.29 2.43 -6.75
N VAL A 33 4.80 3.65 -6.97
CA VAL A 33 3.37 3.97 -6.93
C VAL A 33 2.93 4.35 -8.33
N SER A 34 1.88 3.70 -8.81
CA SER A 34 1.27 4.03 -10.09
C SER A 34 -0.25 4.09 -9.95
N SER A 35 -0.90 4.87 -10.80
CA SER A 35 -2.36 4.82 -10.92
C SER A 35 -2.73 3.47 -11.52
N ALA A 36 -3.65 2.74 -10.89
CA ALA A 36 -4.25 1.59 -11.55
C ALA A 36 -4.99 2.10 -12.80
N GLY A 37 -4.61 1.59 -13.97
CA GLY A 37 -5.47 1.58 -15.15
C GLY A 37 -6.63 0.58 -14.95
N GLY A 38 -7.39 0.29 -15.99
CA GLY A 38 -8.41 -0.76 -15.95
C GLY A 38 -7.86 -2.13 -15.48
N LYS A 39 -8.73 -3.13 -15.29
CA LYS A 39 -8.43 -4.42 -14.63
C LYS A 39 -7.18 -5.19 -15.13
N LYS A 40 -6.57 -4.83 -16.26
CA LYS A 40 -5.51 -5.58 -16.94
C LYS A 40 -4.08 -5.01 -16.80
N ASP A 41 -3.89 -3.95 -16.01
CA ASP A 41 -2.79 -3.02 -16.32
C ASP A 41 -1.55 -3.02 -15.44
N TRP A 42 -1.23 -4.12 -14.74
CA TRP A 42 -0.03 -4.15 -13.87
C TRP A 42 1.29 -3.89 -14.62
N GLN A 43 1.40 -4.35 -15.87
CA GLN A 43 2.58 -4.14 -16.70
C GLN A 43 2.63 -2.72 -17.30
N GLU A 44 1.49 -2.17 -17.73
CA GLU A 44 1.42 -0.82 -18.32
C GLU A 44 1.57 0.27 -17.24
N SER A 45 1.12 -0.01 -16.00
CA SER A 45 1.26 0.90 -14.85
C SER A 45 2.72 1.17 -14.47
N ARG A 46 3.66 0.26 -14.81
CA ARG A 46 5.09 0.40 -14.47
C ARG A 46 5.77 1.54 -15.20
N SER A 47 5.36 1.83 -16.43
CA SER A 47 5.99 2.87 -17.27
C SER A 47 5.76 4.29 -16.74
N ALA A 48 4.83 4.46 -15.80
CA ALA A 48 4.52 5.72 -15.14
C ALA A 48 4.47 5.54 -13.62
N ALA A 49 5.36 4.74 -13.04
CA ALA A 49 5.48 4.60 -11.60
C ALA A 49 6.34 5.73 -11.01
N LEU A 50 5.93 6.24 -9.86
CA LEU A 50 6.66 7.21 -9.07
C LEU A 50 7.36 6.49 -7.92
N GLU A 51 8.68 6.69 -7.81
CA GLU A 51 9.44 6.24 -6.66
C GLU A 51 9.08 7.07 -5.43
N ALA A 52 8.86 6.37 -4.32
CA ALA A 52 8.36 6.90 -3.06
C ALA A 52 8.84 6.00 -1.92
N TYR A 53 8.45 6.33 -0.69
CA TYR A 53 8.77 5.48 0.46
C TYR A 53 7.62 5.38 1.46
N THR A 54 7.56 4.26 2.18
CA THR A 54 6.61 4.13 3.29
C THR A 54 7.03 5.06 4.44
N ARG A 55 6.03 5.62 5.14
CA ARG A 55 6.19 6.19 6.48
C ARG A 55 5.79 5.17 7.54
N ASP A 56 4.69 4.46 7.28
CA ASP A 56 4.20 3.40 8.15
C ASP A 56 3.46 2.30 7.38
N LEU A 57 3.46 1.10 7.96
CA LEU A 57 2.75 -0.07 7.47
C LEU A 57 1.86 -0.67 8.56
N SER A 58 0.72 -1.21 8.15
CA SER A 58 -0.18 -2.00 8.99
C SER A 58 -0.82 -3.13 8.18
N LEU A 59 -1.52 -4.04 8.87
CA LEU A 59 -2.21 -5.17 8.24
C LEU A 59 -3.28 -4.76 7.20
N SER A 60 -3.82 -3.54 7.29
CA SER A 60 -4.96 -3.07 6.49
C SER A 60 -4.64 -1.84 5.64
N GLY A 61 -3.48 -1.23 5.80
CA GLY A 61 -3.17 0.05 5.18
C GLY A 61 -1.73 0.47 5.37
N LEU A 62 -1.37 1.50 4.65
CA LEU A 62 -0.04 2.07 4.64
C LEU A 62 -0.10 3.58 4.49
N SER A 63 0.91 4.26 5.00
CA SER A 63 1.16 5.65 4.67
C SER A 63 2.42 5.72 3.83
N ILE A 64 2.35 6.39 2.69
CA ILE A 64 3.47 6.56 1.74
C ILE A 64 3.74 8.05 1.56
N ILE A 65 5.00 8.40 1.36
CA ILE A 65 5.41 9.75 1.03
C ILE A 65 5.89 9.74 -0.41
N VAL A 66 5.19 10.53 -1.22
CA VAL A 66 5.45 10.68 -2.65
C VAL A 66 6.00 12.08 -2.93
N PRO A 67 6.96 12.24 -3.85
CA PRO A 67 7.49 13.56 -4.19
C PRO A 67 6.46 14.44 -4.94
N ALA A 68 5.49 13.83 -5.61
CA ALA A 68 4.44 14.53 -6.34
C ALA A 68 3.09 13.81 -6.22
N ILE A 69 1.99 14.57 -6.15
CA ILE A 69 0.63 14.04 -6.07
C ILE A 69 0.03 13.70 -7.45
N ARG A 70 0.77 13.97 -8.53
CA ARG A 70 0.36 13.71 -9.91
C ARG A 70 1.42 12.90 -10.65
N ILE A 71 0.95 12.04 -11.56
CA ILE A 71 1.75 11.35 -12.56
C ILE A 71 1.21 11.76 -13.93
N GLY A 72 1.98 12.55 -14.69
CA GLY A 72 1.49 13.22 -15.88
C GLY A 72 0.31 14.14 -15.56
N SER A 73 -0.84 13.91 -16.20
CA SER A 73 -2.08 14.66 -15.97
C SER A 73 -3.00 14.07 -14.89
N ARG A 74 -2.63 12.95 -14.25
CA ARG A 74 -3.50 12.20 -13.34
C ARG A 74 -3.10 12.42 -11.88
N TYR A 75 -4.07 12.75 -11.02
CA TYR A 75 -3.86 12.79 -9.58
C TYR A 75 -3.84 11.37 -8.99
N LEU A 76 -2.94 11.14 -8.03
CA LEU A 76 -2.89 9.91 -7.22
C LEU A 76 -4.04 9.83 -6.21
N THR A 77 -4.76 10.94 -5.99
CA THR A 77 -5.74 11.13 -4.92
C THR A 77 -7.14 11.50 -5.40
N ASP A 78 -7.39 11.46 -6.71
CA ASP A 78 -8.75 11.58 -7.24
C ASP A 78 -9.64 10.50 -6.59
N GLN A 79 -10.91 10.84 -6.34
CA GLN A 79 -11.86 9.94 -5.67
C GLN A 79 -11.89 8.55 -6.32
N ASP A 80 -11.87 7.52 -5.48
CA ASP A 80 -11.90 6.10 -5.84
C ASP A 80 -10.73 5.60 -6.70
N ARG A 81 -9.64 6.36 -6.81
CA ARG A 81 -8.46 5.85 -7.52
C ARG A 81 -7.76 4.77 -6.72
N THR A 82 -7.76 3.61 -7.33
CA THR A 82 -6.92 2.50 -6.92
C THR A 82 -5.48 2.79 -7.35
N LEU A 83 -4.58 2.64 -6.40
CA LEU A 83 -3.14 2.71 -6.57
C LEU A 83 -2.60 1.29 -6.73
N HIS A 84 -1.72 1.11 -7.70
CA HIS A 84 -0.83 -0.05 -7.79
C HIS A 84 0.45 0.31 -7.04
N ILE A 85 0.75 -0.45 -5.99
CA ILE A 85 1.91 -0.22 -5.12
C ILE A 85 2.79 -1.46 -5.15
N GLN A 86 4.03 -1.29 -5.58
CA GLN A 86 5.09 -2.27 -5.44
C GLN A 86 5.96 -1.86 -4.24
N ILE A 87 6.20 -2.77 -3.31
CA ILE A 87 7.01 -2.52 -2.10
C ILE A 87 8.25 -3.40 -2.15
N GLU A 88 9.41 -2.79 -2.01
CA GLU A 88 10.68 -3.49 -1.84
C GLU A 88 10.84 -3.86 -0.37
N LEU A 89 10.61 -5.14 -0.06
CA LEU A 89 10.98 -5.74 1.21
C LEU A 89 12.48 -6.13 1.16
N PRO A 90 13.13 -6.41 2.30
CA PRO A 90 14.57 -6.73 2.31
C PRO A 90 14.98 -7.86 1.36
N ASP A 91 14.19 -8.94 1.28
CA ASP A 91 14.54 -10.14 0.50
C ASP A 91 13.74 -10.28 -0.80
N THR A 92 12.72 -9.45 -1.00
CA THR A 92 11.75 -9.66 -2.06
C THR A 92 10.94 -8.41 -2.37
N THR A 93 10.22 -8.44 -3.46
CA THR A 93 9.30 -7.37 -3.84
C THR A 93 7.89 -7.91 -3.87
N ILE A 94 6.96 -7.19 -3.22
CA ILE A 94 5.54 -7.54 -3.21
C ILE A 94 4.71 -6.50 -3.94
N GLN A 95 3.53 -6.91 -4.40
CA GLN A 95 2.57 -6.02 -5.06
C GLN A 95 1.23 -5.99 -4.33
N LEU A 96 0.61 -4.81 -4.29
CA LEU A 96 -0.72 -4.62 -3.72
C LEU A 96 -1.51 -3.54 -4.43
N ARG A 97 -2.84 -3.60 -4.31
CA ARG A 97 -3.74 -2.50 -4.64
C ARG A 97 -4.21 -1.82 -3.38
N ALA A 98 -4.21 -0.50 -3.39
CA ALA A 98 -4.75 0.29 -2.31
C ALA A 98 -5.59 1.45 -2.82
N VAL A 99 -6.61 1.87 -2.08
CA VAL A 99 -7.37 3.09 -2.37
C VAL A 99 -6.82 4.21 -1.50
N SER A 100 -6.55 5.37 -2.09
CA SER A 100 -6.18 6.57 -1.33
C SER A 100 -7.36 7.00 -0.45
N VAL A 101 -7.12 7.23 0.84
CA VAL A 101 -8.18 7.60 1.81
C VAL A 101 -7.96 8.98 2.42
N ARG A 102 -6.74 9.51 2.34
CA ARG A 102 -6.37 10.87 2.74
C ARG A 102 -5.06 11.26 2.08
N TYR A 103 -4.82 12.56 1.94
CA TYR A 103 -3.51 13.09 1.63
C TYR A 103 -3.25 14.39 2.39
N GLU A 104 -1.98 14.68 2.61
CA GLU A 104 -1.50 15.89 3.26
C GLU A 104 -0.21 16.34 2.55
N GLN A 105 -0.10 17.63 2.24
CA GLN A 105 1.15 18.18 1.74
C GLN A 105 2.12 18.35 2.90
N LEU A 106 3.32 17.79 2.78
CA LEU A 106 4.35 17.94 3.79
C LEU A 106 5.09 19.27 3.56
N VAL A 107 5.17 20.06 4.62
CA VAL A 107 5.89 21.34 4.67
C VAL A 107 7.00 21.20 5.71
N GLY A 108 8.26 21.40 5.32
CA GLY A 108 9.42 21.27 6.21
C GLY A 108 10.57 20.47 5.60
N GLU A 109 11.28 19.72 6.44
CA GLU A 109 12.46 18.92 6.05
C GLU A 109 12.13 17.81 5.05
N GLU A 110 10.95 17.18 5.20
CA GLU A 110 10.47 16.14 4.30
C GLU A 110 9.52 16.77 3.26
N LYS A 111 10.01 16.97 2.04
CA LYS A 111 9.23 17.56 0.94
C LYS A 111 8.40 16.50 0.23
N GLY A 112 7.13 16.80 -0.06
CA GLY A 112 6.26 15.95 -0.87
C GLY A 112 4.84 15.89 -0.33
N TYR A 113 4.19 14.74 -0.52
CA TYR A 113 2.83 14.48 -0.08
C TYR A 113 2.77 13.17 0.69
N LEU A 114 2.20 13.21 1.88
CA LEU A 114 1.83 12.02 2.63
C LEU A 114 0.48 11.53 2.11
N ILE A 115 0.43 10.30 1.62
CA ILE A 115 -0.80 9.63 1.19
C ILE A 115 -1.07 8.49 2.16
N GLY A 116 -2.25 8.52 2.80
CA GLY A 116 -2.79 7.36 3.50
C GLY A 116 -3.56 6.49 2.52
N ALA A 117 -3.22 5.20 2.44
CA ALA A 117 -3.84 4.25 1.54
C ALA A 117 -4.37 3.01 2.28
N ARG A 118 -5.55 2.54 1.86
CA ARG A 118 -6.20 1.33 2.37
C ARG A 118 -5.96 0.19 1.40
N ILE A 119 -5.33 -0.89 1.86
CA ILE A 119 -5.11 -2.09 1.04
C ILE A 119 -6.47 -2.72 0.71
N ILE A 120 -6.74 -2.94 -0.58
CA ILE A 120 -7.98 -3.56 -1.08
C ILE A 120 -7.72 -4.92 -1.75
N GLU A 121 -6.53 -5.15 -2.30
CA GLU A 121 -6.21 -6.39 -2.99
C GLU A 121 -4.72 -6.71 -2.87
N MET A 122 -4.40 -8.00 -2.73
CA MET A 122 -3.06 -8.58 -2.76
C MET A 122 -3.15 -10.01 -3.26
N SER A 123 -2.13 -10.49 -3.97
CA SER A 123 -2.01 -11.92 -4.24
C SER A 123 -1.83 -12.70 -2.93
N GLN A 124 -2.18 -13.99 -2.90
CA GLN A 124 -2.01 -14.80 -1.69
C GLN A 124 -0.53 -14.92 -1.28
N THR A 125 0.35 -15.05 -2.26
CA THR A 125 1.81 -15.12 -2.06
C THR A 125 2.34 -13.81 -1.47
N ASP A 126 2.02 -12.67 -2.08
CA ASP A 126 2.42 -11.35 -1.57
C ASP A 126 1.86 -11.10 -0.18
N ARG A 127 0.61 -11.54 0.07
CA ARG A 127 -0.03 -11.39 1.37
C ARG A 127 0.71 -12.14 2.46
N LYS A 128 1.17 -13.36 2.18
CA LYS A 128 1.94 -14.15 3.14
C LYS A 128 3.27 -13.44 3.47
N LEU A 129 4.02 -13.03 2.45
CA LEU A 129 5.29 -12.32 2.61
C LEU A 129 5.14 -11.01 3.39
N PHE A 130 4.09 -10.23 3.08
CA PHE A 130 3.78 -8.99 3.79
C PHE A 130 3.45 -9.22 5.27
N LEU A 131 2.69 -10.28 5.58
CA LEU A 131 2.33 -10.62 6.95
C LEU A 131 3.53 -11.13 7.75
N GLU A 132 4.40 -11.92 7.13
CA GLU A 132 5.68 -12.35 7.73
C GLU A 132 6.52 -11.13 8.03
N TYR A 133 6.71 -10.23 7.05
CA TYR A 133 7.44 -8.98 7.25
C TYR A 133 6.90 -8.16 8.41
N ILE A 134 5.59 -7.88 8.46
CA ILE A 134 4.98 -7.06 9.53
C ILE A 134 5.19 -7.68 10.92
N LYS A 135 5.14 -9.01 11.03
CA LYS A 135 5.25 -9.72 12.30
C LYS A 135 6.70 -9.91 12.77
N SER A 136 7.66 -9.89 11.86
CA SER A 136 9.07 -9.99 12.23
C SER A 136 9.48 -8.78 13.09
N PRO A 137 10.11 -9.01 14.25
CA PRO A 137 10.72 -7.91 15.01
C PRO A 137 11.78 -7.22 14.15
N ASN A 138 11.86 -5.89 14.25
CA ASN A 138 12.94 -5.08 13.68
C ASN A 138 14.28 -5.46 14.31
#